data_AF-A0A7C4TK64-F1
#
_entry.id   AF-A0A7C4TK64-F1
#
_cell.length_a   1.000
_cell.length_b   1.000
_cell.length_c   1.000
_cell.angle_alpha   90.00
_cell.angle_beta   90.00
_cell.angle_gamma   90.00
#
_symmetry.space_group_name_H-M   'P 1'
#
loop_
_entity.id
_entity.type
_entity.pdbx_description
1 polymer ?
#
loop_
_entity_poly.entity_id
_entity_poly.type
_entity_poly.pdbx_seq_one_letter_code
_entity_poly.pdbx_strand_id
1 'polypeptide(L)'
;MRVNTIRNELNKIYWSNSSELSRYSVLVIDRLCEGGLREYRLGSNIKILNGMLVIDDTVIPFHRIVAILRDGEVIWRRDVYLKK
;
A
#
# COMPACT_ATOMS: atom_id res chain seq x y z
N MET A 1 0.54 -0.19 -23.08
CA MET A 1 -0.05 -0.68 -21.81
C MET A 1 0.43 0.20 -20.68
N ARG A 2 -0.45 0.91 -19.96
CA ARG A 2 -0.05 1.55 -18.70
C ARG A 2 0.14 0.44 -17.68
N VAL A 3 1.38 0.15 -17.29
CA VAL A 3 1.65 -0.70 -16.13
C VAL A 3 1.01 0.01 -14.94
N ASN A 4 -0.05 -0.56 -14.35
CA ASN A 4 -0.66 -0.04 -13.13
C ASN A 4 0.32 -0.27 -11.97
N THR A 5 1.27 0.64 -11.83
CA THR A 5 2.25 0.61 -10.75
C THR A 5 1.55 0.89 -9.42
N ILE A 6 2.09 0.32 -8.34
CA ILE A 6 1.67 0.65 -6.97
C ILE A 6 1.64 2.16 -6.72
N ARG A 7 2.57 2.92 -7.32
CA ARG A 7 2.60 4.38 -7.25
C ARG A 7 1.31 4.99 -7.80
N ASN A 8 0.81 4.49 -8.93
CA ASN A 8 -0.40 5.03 -9.56
C ASN A 8 -1.63 4.74 -8.69
N GLU A 9 -1.75 3.53 -8.15
CA GLU A 9 -2.87 3.20 -7.26
C GLU A 9 -2.84 4.00 -5.96
N LEU A 10 -1.66 4.12 -5.32
CA LEU A 10 -1.52 4.95 -4.12
C LEU A 10 -1.85 6.42 -4.40
N ASN A 11 -1.45 6.97 -5.56
CA ASN A 11 -1.83 8.34 -5.93
C ASN A 11 -3.34 8.49 -6.14
N LYS A 12 -4.00 7.54 -6.81
CA LYS A 12 -5.47 7.58 -6.95
C LYS A 12 -6.17 7.62 -5.59
N ILE A 13 -5.68 6.83 -4.63
CA ILE A 13 -6.21 6.78 -3.27
C ILE A 13 -5.90 8.08 -2.51
N TYR A 14 -4.67 8.57 -2.58
CA TYR A 14 -4.26 9.82 -1.93
C TYR A 14 -5.08 11.03 -2.39
N TRP A 15 -5.36 11.12 -3.69
CA TRP A 15 -6.18 12.18 -4.28
C TRP A 15 -7.68 11.88 -4.24
N SER A 16 -8.08 10.69 -3.77
CA SER A 16 -9.48 10.42 -3.44
C SER A 16 -9.87 11.20 -2.19
N ASN A 17 -11.15 11.23 -1.86
CA ASN A 17 -11.64 11.98 -0.71
C ASN A 17 -10.85 11.62 0.56
N SER A 18 -10.17 12.61 1.16
CA SER A 18 -9.24 12.40 2.27
C SER A 18 -9.88 11.73 3.50
N SER A 19 -11.19 11.87 3.68
CA SER A 19 -11.94 11.20 4.75
C SER A 19 -12.05 9.68 4.57
N GLU A 20 -11.79 9.17 3.36
CA GLU A 20 -11.84 7.74 3.05
C GLU A 20 -10.49 7.04 3.21
N LEU A 21 -9.37 7.76 3.41
CA LEU A 21 -8.04 7.14 3.51
C LEU A 21 -7.96 6.09 4.62
N SER A 22 -8.67 6.30 5.72
CA SER A 22 -8.75 5.37 6.86
C SER A 22 -9.36 4.00 6.51
N ARG A 23 -10.08 3.91 5.40
CA ARG A 23 -10.65 2.66 4.87
C ARG A 23 -9.61 1.82 4.13
N TYR A 24 -8.47 2.41 3.78
CA TYR A 24 -7.43 1.75 3.02
C TYR A 24 -6.29 1.27 3.93
N SER A 25 -5.67 0.17 3.55
CA SER A 25 -4.44 -0.30 4.16
C SER A 25 -3.51 -0.91 3.11
N VAL A 26 -2.23 -1.01 3.46
CA VAL A 26 -1.21 -1.66 2.64
C VAL A 26 -0.67 -2.87 3.37
N LEU A 27 -0.59 -4.00 2.67
CA LEU A 27 0.09 -5.19 3.16
C LEU A 27 1.54 -5.16 2.67
N VAL A 28 2.47 -5.37 3.59
CA VAL A 28 3.90 -5.15 3.38
C VAL A 28 4.69 -6.37 3.82
N ILE A 29 5.68 -6.79 3.05
CA ILE A 29 6.65 -7.81 3.48
C ILE A 29 7.42 -7.28 4.67
N ASP A 30 7.34 -7.96 5.80
CA ASP A 30 8.12 -7.68 7.00
C ASP A 30 8.74 -8.97 7.53
N ARG A 31 10.05 -9.13 7.30
CA ARG A 31 10.80 -10.34 7.67
C ARG A 31 11.02 -10.48 9.18
N LEU A 32 10.74 -9.43 9.96
CA LEU A 32 10.87 -9.43 11.41
C LEU A 32 9.55 -9.80 12.11
N CYS A 33 8.44 -9.86 11.38
CA CYS A 33 7.13 -10.23 11.93
C CYS A 33 6.86 -11.73 11.72
N GLU A 34 6.24 -12.36 12.71
CA GLU A 34 5.65 -13.68 12.56
C GLU A 34 4.62 -13.64 11.40
N GLY A 35 4.75 -14.54 10.43
CA GLY A 35 3.94 -14.53 9.19
C GLY A 35 4.52 -13.72 8.03
N GLY A 36 5.62 -12.98 8.22
CA GLY A 36 6.38 -12.34 7.14
C GLY A 36 5.69 -11.15 6.46
N LEU A 37 4.50 -10.77 6.94
CA LEU A 37 3.67 -9.68 6.41
C LEU A 37 3.17 -8.82 7.56
N ARG A 38 3.09 -7.51 7.31
CA ARG A 38 2.50 -6.52 8.22
C ARG A 38 1.56 -5.61 7.45
N GLU A 39 0.41 -5.34 8.03
CA GLU A 39 -0.56 -4.40 7.50
C GLU A 39 -0.36 -3.01 8.12
N TYR A 40 -0.41 -1.97 7.30
CA TYR A 40 -0.40 -0.58 7.73
C TYR A 40 -1.66 0.13 7.22
N ARG A 41 -2.46 0.66 8.14
CA ARG A 41 -3.62 1.49 7.78
C ARG A 41 -3.15 2.83 7.24
N LEU A 42 -3.81 3.31 6.18
CA LEU A 42 -3.57 4.64 5.64
C LEU A 42 -4.36 5.68 6.44
N GLY A 43 -3.84 6.89 6.48
CA GLY A 43 -4.44 8.03 7.16
C GLY A 43 -4.07 9.34 6.45
N SER A 44 -4.42 10.47 7.05
CA SER A 44 -4.07 11.80 6.53
C SER A 44 -2.57 12.13 6.60
N ASN A 45 -1.81 11.34 7.35
CA ASN A 45 -0.39 11.46 7.65
C ASN A 45 0.54 10.78 6.62
N ILE A 46 0.02 10.34 5.47
CA ILE A 46 0.83 9.63 4.48
C ILE A 46 1.55 10.57 3.52
N LYS A 47 2.75 10.16 3.05
CA LYS A 47 3.48 10.84 1.97
C LYS A 47 3.94 9.84 0.92
N ILE A 48 3.71 10.15 -0.36
CA ILE A 48 4.14 9.32 -1.50
C ILE A 48 5.41 9.92 -2.09
N LEU A 49 6.56 9.34 -1.78
CA LEU A 49 7.87 9.75 -2.30
C LEU A 49 8.29 8.91 -3.51
N ASN A 50 9.45 9.18 -4.10
CA ASN A 50 9.95 8.39 -5.22
C ASN A 50 10.31 6.97 -4.75
N GLY A 51 9.51 5.97 -5.14
CA GLY A 51 9.72 4.57 -4.78
C GLY A 51 9.36 4.19 -3.35
N MET A 52 8.81 5.10 -2.55
CA MET A 52 8.54 4.90 -1.12
C MET A 52 7.19 5.49 -0.70
N LEU A 53 6.54 4.82 0.25
CA LEU A 53 5.38 5.31 0.99
C LEU A 53 5.86 5.60 2.42
N VAL A 54 5.51 6.77 2.95
CA VAL A 54 5.74 7.11 4.36
C VAL A 54 4.40 7.16 5.06
N ILE A 55 4.29 6.48 6.20
CA ILE A 55 3.12 6.48 7.09
C ILE A 55 3.66 6.81 8.48
N ASP A 56 3.28 7.98 9.02
CA ASP A 56 3.94 8.55 10.21
C ASP A 56 5.46 8.60 10.02
N ASP A 57 6.22 7.93 10.89
CA ASP A 57 7.67 7.81 10.82
C ASP A 57 8.15 6.54 10.12
N THR A 58 7.22 5.72 9.61
CA THR A 58 7.54 4.45 8.96
C THR A 58 7.75 4.63 7.46
N VAL A 59 8.94 4.29 6.98
CA VAL A 59 9.28 4.32 5.54
C VAL A 59 9.14 2.94 4.93
N ILE A 60 8.26 2.81 3.93
CA ILE A 60 7.91 1.57 3.26
C ILE A 60 8.33 1.66 1.78
N PRO A 61 9.38 0.94 1.36
CA PRO A 61 9.72 0.81 -0.06
C PRO A 61 8.58 0.16 -0.84
N PHE A 62 8.25 0.71 -2.00
CA PHE A 62 7.15 0.20 -2.84
C PHE A 62 7.29 -1.28 -3.17
N HIS A 63 8.50 -1.76 -3.44
CA HIS A 63 8.76 -3.17 -3.76
C HIS A 63 8.40 -4.14 -2.62
N ARG A 64 8.26 -3.65 -1.37
CA ARG A 64 7.79 -4.45 -0.24
C ARG A 64 6.28 -4.45 -0.10
N ILE A 65 5.56 -3.53 -0.75
CA ILE A 65 4.09 -3.51 -0.75
C ILE A 65 3.58 -4.61 -1.69
N VAL A 66 2.81 -5.54 -1.13
CA VAL A 66 2.27 -6.70 -1.86
C VAL A 66 0.82 -6.51 -2.26
N ALA A 67 0.05 -5.76 -1.48
CA ALA A 67 -1.36 -5.49 -1.74
C ALA A 67 -1.81 -4.15 -1.15
N ILE A 68 -2.86 -3.59 -1.74
CA ILE A 68 -3.67 -2.53 -1.15
C ILE A 68 -5.04 -3.13 -0.87
N LEU A 69 -5.55 -2.88 0.34
CA LEU A 69 -6.87 -3.29 0.77
C LEU A 69 -7.77 -2.07 0.96
N ARG A 70 -9.07 -2.23 0.74
CA ARG A 70 -10.13 -1.29 1.13
C ARG A 70 -11.17 -2.06 1.93
N ASP A 71 -11.39 -1.65 3.18
CA ASP A 71 -12.31 -2.32 4.11
C ASP A 71 -12.06 -3.85 4.22
N GLY A 72 -10.78 -4.26 4.14
CA GLY A 72 -10.37 -5.67 4.18
C GLY A 72 -10.38 -6.41 2.84
N GLU A 73 -10.88 -5.80 1.76
CA GLU A 73 -10.88 -6.39 0.42
C GLU A 73 -9.67 -5.95 -0.40
N VAL A 74 -9.01 -6.90 -1.07
CA VAL A 74 -7.85 -6.60 -1.93
C VAL A 74 -8.29 -5.90 -3.22
N ILE A 75 -7.95 -4.62 -3.36
CA ILE A 75 -8.26 -3.82 -4.56
C ILE A 75 -7.08 -3.71 -5.53
N TRP A 76 -5.87 -3.97 -5.04
CA TRP A 76 -4.68 -4.07 -5.87
C TRP A 76 -3.73 -5.10 -5.26
N ARG A 77 -3.09 -5.88 -6.13
CA ARG A 77 -2.07 -6.84 -5.74
C ARG A 77 -0.93 -6.81 -6.72
N ARG A 78 0.29 -6.97 -6.21
CA ARG A 78 1.49 -7.05 -7.04
C ARG A 78 1.50 -8.37 -7.81
N ASP A 79 1.77 -8.29 -9.12
CA ASP A 79 1.67 -9.42 -10.07
C ASP A 79 2.42 -10.69 -9.66
N VAL A 80 3.60 -10.56 -9.05
CA VAL A 80 4.38 -11.72 -8.58
C VAL A 80 3.61 -12.58 -7.56
N TYR A 81 2.59 -12.01 -6.91
CA TYR A 81 1.71 -12.70 -5.97
C TYR A 81 0.36 -13.10 -6.58
N LEU A 82 0.09 -12.81 -7.87
CA LEU A 82 -1.13 -13.22 -8.57
C LEU A 82 -1.07 -14.67 -9.05
N LYS A 83 0.12 -15.25 -9.20
CA LYS A 83 0.28 -16.66 -9.58
C LYS A 83 0.03 -17.54 -8.35
N LYS A 84 -1.19 -18.10 -8.28
CA LYS A 84 -1.50 -19.33 -7.56
C LYS A 84 -1.64 -20.45 -8.59
#